data_AF-A0A9X3YPB0-F1
#
_entry.id   AF-A0A9X3YPB0-F1
#
_cell.length_a   1.000
_cell.length_b   1.000
_cell.length_c   1.000
_cell.angle_alpha   90.00
_cell.angle_beta   90.00
_cell.angle_gamma   90.00
#
_symmetry.space_group_name_H-M   'P 1'
#
loop_
_entity.id
_entity.type
_entity.pdbx_description
1 polymer ?
#
loop_
_entity_poly.entity_id
_entity_poly.type
_entity_poly.pdbx_seq_one_letter_code
_entity_poly.pdbx_strand_id
1 'polypeptide(L)'
;MKTNNAILTFCIAAALGLAACDKPEDPIQNRADVAKAEADAARKMTDARADAARTNADAQADLAKTRAEANKDVGEVRREAGGAINDAEGKVAEAAHDANVKVGKEEADAMRVRAKTDYDVAKADAEAVYKVAKERCDAVAGDTRDACQNQAKTAYENALAAADQRLQQRRDEADTLAKANGG
;
A
#
# COMPACT_ATOMS: atom_id res chain seq x y z
N MET A 1 -9.76 17.75 -33.63
CA MET A 1 -9.05 16.57 -34.18
C MET A 1 -9.79 15.32 -33.75
N LYS A 2 -9.93 14.37 -34.68
CA LYS A 2 -10.98 13.35 -34.77
C LYS A 2 -10.58 12.09 -33.99
N THR A 3 -11.45 11.58 -33.12
CA THR A 3 -11.35 10.25 -32.51
C THR A 3 -11.61 9.20 -33.59
N ASN A 4 -10.68 8.26 -33.81
CA ASN A 4 -10.91 7.13 -34.71
C ASN A 4 -10.71 5.79 -34.00
N ASN A 5 -11.86 5.17 -33.81
CA ASN A 5 -12.15 3.80 -33.47
C ASN A 5 -11.77 2.91 -34.67
N ALA A 6 -10.88 1.94 -34.49
CA ALA A 6 -10.63 0.90 -35.49
C ALA A 6 -10.45 -0.46 -34.79
N ILE A 7 -11.56 -1.20 -34.84
CA ILE A 7 -11.74 -2.62 -34.57
C ILE A 7 -10.61 -3.42 -35.25
N LEU A 8 -9.85 -4.19 -34.46
CA LEU A 8 -9.08 -5.32 -34.97
C LEU A 8 -9.28 -6.52 -34.05
N THR A 9 -10.49 -7.08 -34.14
CA THR A 9 -10.82 -8.40 -33.63
C THR A 9 -10.06 -9.44 -34.44
N PHE A 10 -8.91 -9.88 -33.96
CA PHE A 10 -8.17 -10.99 -34.55
C PHE A 10 -8.75 -12.30 -34.00
N CYS A 11 -9.75 -12.84 -34.69
CA CYS A 11 -10.20 -14.22 -34.52
C CYS A 11 -9.06 -15.16 -34.97
N ILE A 12 -8.22 -15.61 -34.04
CA ILE A 12 -7.35 -16.76 -34.31
C ILE A 12 -8.20 -18.00 -34.19
N ALA A 13 -8.48 -18.58 -35.37
CA ALA A 13 -9.15 -19.82 -35.57
C ALA A 13 -8.48 -20.96 -34.79
N ALA A 14 -9.33 -21.80 -34.19
CA ALA A 14 -8.95 -23.05 -33.57
C ALA A 14 -8.28 -23.98 -34.60
N ALA A 15 -7.01 -24.31 -34.36
CA ALA A 15 -6.38 -25.47 -34.95
C ALA A 15 -6.46 -26.62 -33.95
N LEU A 16 -7.44 -27.50 -34.14
CA LEU A 16 -7.51 -28.83 -33.56
C LEU A 16 -6.34 -29.65 -34.11
N GLY A 17 -5.24 -29.71 -33.36
CA GLY A 17 -4.14 -30.63 -33.60
C GLY A 17 -4.25 -31.84 -32.67
N LEU A 18 -4.74 -32.95 -33.20
CA LEU A 18 -4.53 -34.28 -32.61
C LEU A 18 -3.05 -34.64 -32.77
N ALA A 19 -2.28 -34.53 -31.69
CA ALA A 19 -0.97 -35.14 -31.56
C ALA A 19 -0.97 -35.96 -30.26
N ALA A 20 -0.62 -37.24 -30.41
CA ALA A 20 -0.48 -38.19 -29.32
C ALA A 20 0.34 -37.60 -28.16
N CYS A 21 -0.17 -37.71 -26.93
CA CYS A 21 0.59 -37.39 -25.73
C CYS A 21 0.38 -38.49 -24.70
N ASP A 22 1.50 -39.07 -24.30
CA ASP A 22 1.74 -39.57 -22.96
C ASP A 22 0.93 -38.76 -21.93
N LYS A 23 0.17 -39.52 -21.14
CA LYS A 23 -0.82 -39.11 -20.14
C LYS A 23 -0.48 -37.77 -19.45
N PRO A 24 -1.08 -36.64 -19.86
CA PRO A 24 -1.00 -35.42 -19.08
C PRO A 24 -1.93 -35.55 -17.88
N GLU A 25 -1.45 -35.13 -16.70
CA GLU A 25 -2.30 -34.86 -15.54
C GLU A 25 -3.47 -33.94 -15.95
N ASP A 26 -4.63 -34.16 -15.34
CA ASP A 26 -5.93 -33.70 -15.85
C ASP A 26 -5.96 -32.17 -16.11
N PRO A 27 -6.02 -31.72 -17.38
CA PRO A 27 -5.94 -30.30 -17.73
C PRO A 27 -7.14 -29.49 -17.21
N ILE A 28 -8.20 -30.14 -16.72
CA ILE A 28 -9.34 -29.49 -16.05
C ILE A 28 -9.00 -29.11 -14.60
N GLN A 29 -8.23 -29.95 -13.88
CA GLN A 29 -7.84 -29.68 -12.48
C GLN A 29 -6.92 -28.44 -12.40
N ASN A 30 -5.86 -28.41 -13.22
CA ASN A 30 -4.90 -27.31 -13.24
C ASN A 30 -5.55 -25.95 -13.59
N ARG A 31 -6.61 -25.94 -14.42
CA ARG A 31 -7.36 -24.72 -14.74
C ARG A 31 -8.23 -24.23 -13.57
N ALA A 32 -8.81 -25.16 -12.82
CA ALA A 32 -9.61 -24.82 -11.64
C ALA A 32 -8.73 -24.22 -10.53
N ASP A 33 -7.52 -24.76 -10.33
CA ASP A 33 -6.58 -24.27 -9.32
C ASP A 33 -6.07 -22.86 -9.64
N VAL A 34 -5.73 -22.58 -10.91
CA VAL A 34 -5.36 -21.23 -11.35
C VAL A 34 -6.52 -20.25 -11.18
N ALA A 35 -7.74 -20.63 -11.59
CA ALA A 35 -8.93 -19.77 -11.43
C ALA A 35 -9.23 -19.46 -9.96
N LYS A 36 -9.08 -20.47 -9.07
CA LYS A 36 -9.22 -20.27 -7.63
C LYS A 36 -8.15 -19.35 -7.08
N ALA A 37 -6.89 -19.51 -7.51
CA ALA A 37 -5.80 -18.64 -7.08
C ALA A 37 -6.00 -17.19 -7.55
N GLU A 38 -6.50 -16.98 -8.76
CA GLU A 38 -6.87 -15.64 -9.27
C GLU A 38 -8.01 -15.01 -8.46
N ALA A 39 -9.03 -15.80 -8.11
CA ALA A 39 -10.13 -15.33 -7.26
C ALA A 39 -9.66 -14.98 -5.83
N ASP A 40 -8.82 -15.83 -5.23
CA ASP A 40 -8.23 -15.59 -3.91
C ASP A 40 -7.31 -14.36 -3.93
N ALA A 41 -6.51 -14.20 -4.99
CA ALA A 41 -5.67 -13.03 -5.23
C ALA A 41 -6.50 -11.74 -5.30
N ALA A 42 -7.59 -11.75 -6.06
CA ALA A 42 -8.48 -10.60 -6.19
C ALA A 42 -9.15 -10.22 -4.86
N ARG A 43 -9.58 -11.21 -4.07
CA ARG A 43 -10.13 -10.99 -2.72
C ARG A 43 -9.10 -10.37 -1.80
N LYS A 44 -7.90 -10.96 -1.73
CA LYS A 44 -6.80 -10.47 -0.90
C LYS A 44 -6.43 -9.03 -1.23
N MET A 45 -6.40 -8.67 -2.51
CA MET A 45 -6.15 -7.29 -2.94
C MET A 45 -7.27 -6.32 -2.57
N THR A 46 -8.52 -6.79 -2.60
CA THR A 46 -9.67 -5.98 -2.17
C THR A 46 -9.62 -5.74 -0.67
N ASP A 47 -9.35 -6.79 0.11
CA ASP A 47 -9.24 -6.71 1.57
C ASP A 47 -8.07 -5.81 2.00
N ALA A 48 -6.88 -6.00 1.41
CA ALA A 48 -5.71 -5.16 1.69
C ALA A 48 -5.96 -3.67 1.37
N ARG A 49 -6.66 -3.36 0.27
CA ARG A 49 -7.04 -1.98 -0.07
C ARG A 49 -8.09 -1.41 0.88
N ALA A 50 -9.04 -2.23 1.33
CA ALA A 50 -10.05 -1.81 2.30
C ALA A 50 -9.41 -1.51 3.67
N ASP A 51 -8.51 -2.37 4.14
CA ASP A 51 -7.79 -2.18 5.40
C ASP A 51 -6.84 -0.98 5.33
N ALA A 52 -6.14 -0.79 4.21
CA ALA A 52 -5.35 0.42 3.95
C ALA A 52 -6.22 1.69 3.97
N ALA A 53 -7.40 1.66 3.35
CA ALA A 53 -8.32 2.79 3.34
C ALA A 53 -8.83 3.14 4.75
N ARG A 54 -9.19 2.13 5.56
CA ARG A 54 -9.62 2.31 6.96
C ARG A 54 -8.50 2.91 7.80
N THR A 55 -7.32 2.30 7.77
CA THR A 55 -6.16 2.76 8.53
C THR A 55 -5.77 4.19 8.16
N ASN A 56 -5.83 4.54 6.86
CA ASN A 56 -5.57 5.90 6.40
C ASN A 56 -6.66 6.90 6.79
N ALA A 57 -7.90 6.46 6.94
CA ALA A 57 -8.99 7.30 7.44
C ALA A 57 -8.83 7.55 8.95
N ASP A 58 -8.49 6.53 9.72
CA ASP A 58 -8.25 6.61 11.16
C ASP A 58 -7.10 7.58 11.46
N ALA A 59 -5.95 7.45 10.78
CA ALA A 59 -4.83 8.37 10.94
C ALA A 59 -5.16 9.82 10.54
N GLN A 60 -6.05 10.02 9.57
CA GLN A 60 -6.53 11.37 9.21
C GLN A 60 -7.48 11.93 10.27
N ALA A 61 -8.30 11.08 10.89
CA ALA A 61 -9.19 11.47 11.98
C ALA A 61 -8.38 11.86 13.23
N ASP A 62 -7.34 11.09 13.56
CA ASP A 62 -6.43 11.40 14.66
C ASP A 62 -5.70 12.71 14.44
N LEU A 63 -5.16 12.95 13.23
CA LEU A 63 -4.56 14.23 12.88
C LEU A 63 -5.55 15.41 12.97
N ALA A 64 -6.79 15.23 12.52
CA ALA A 64 -7.82 16.26 12.64
C ALA A 64 -8.17 16.56 14.11
N LYS A 65 -8.25 15.52 14.95
CA LYS A 65 -8.47 15.64 16.39
C LYS A 65 -7.32 16.37 17.06
N THR A 66 -6.07 16.00 16.79
CA THR A 66 -4.87 16.65 17.32
C THR A 66 -4.84 18.13 16.96
N ARG A 67 -5.17 18.49 15.71
CA ARG A 67 -5.27 19.90 15.29
C ARG A 67 -6.38 20.66 16.02
N ALA A 68 -7.53 20.03 16.25
CA ALA A 68 -8.63 20.65 16.99
C ALA A 68 -8.27 20.87 18.47
N GLU A 69 -7.63 19.90 19.10
CA GLU A 69 -7.14 19.98 20.48
C GLU A 69 -6.05 21.05 20.61
N ALA A 70 -5.09 21.09 19.69
CA ALA A 70 -4.04 22.11 19.66
C ALA A 70 -4.60 23.54 19.56
N ASN A 71 -5.60 23.76 18.69
CA ASN A 71 -6.28 25.05 18.58
C ASN A 71 -7.05 25.43 19.86
N LYS A 72 -7.64 24.44 20.53
CA LYS A 72 -8.34 24.63 21.80
C LYS A 72 -7.35 25.03 22.91
N ASP A 73 -6.23 24.34 23.02
CA ASP A 73 -5.16 24.62 24.00
C ASP A 73 -4.67 26.07 23.86
N VAL A 74 -4.33 26.49 22.63
CA VAL A 74 -3.91 27.88 22.36
C VAL A 74 -5.01 28.88 22.71
N GLY A 75 -6.26 28.56 22.36
CA GLY A 75 -7.42 29.41 22.67
C GLY A 75 -7.70 29.52 24.18
N GLU A 76 -7.38 28.51 24.97
CA GLU A 76 -7.46 28.53 26.43
C GLU A 76 -6.41 29.45 27.04
N VAL A 77 -5.14 29.27 26.64
CA VAL A 77 -4.05 30.14 27.08
C VAL A 77 -4.33 31.60 26.74
N ARG A 78 -4.87 31.87 25.54
CA ARG A 78 -5.26 33.24 25.14
C ARG A 78 -6.36 33.83 26.03
N ARG A 79 -7.32 33.02 26.50
CA ARG A 79 -8.39 33.47 27.40
C ARG A 79 -7.86 33.73 28.81
N GLU A 80 -6.95 32.89 29.29
CA GLU A 80 -6.34 33.00 30.61
C GLU A 80 -5.35 34.17 30.73
N ALA A 81 -4.72 34.56 29.62
CA ALA A 81 -3.72 35.62 29.58
C ALA A 81 -4.26 37.04 29.89
N GLY A 82 -5.57 37.24 30.03
CA GLY A 82 -6.15 38.26 30.94
C GLY A 82 -5.59 39.70 30.88
N GLY A 83 -5.32 40.25 29.70
CA GLY A 83 -5.12 41.70 29.50
C GLY A 83 -3.74 42.29 29.82
N ALA A 84 -2.77 41.52 30.33
CA ALA A 84 -1.39 41.98 30.48
C ALA A 84 -0.59 41.66 29.20
N ILE A 85 -0.50 42.63 28.30
CA ILE A 85 -0.05 42.47 26.90
C ILE A 85 1.30 41.73 26.77
N ASN A 86 2.30 42.07 27.59
CA ASN A 86 3.65 41.53 27.44
C ASN A 86 3.80 40.07 27.93
N ASP A 87 3.16 39.70 29.04
CA ASP A 87 3.20 38.31 29.57
C ASP A 87 2.24 37.40 28.79
N ALA A 88 1.19 37.98 28.19
CA ALA A 88 0.25 37.28 27.34
C ALA A 88 0.89 36.81 26.02
N GLU A 89 1.75 37.63 25.42
CA GLU A 89 2.44 37.30 24.17
C GLU A 89 3.39 36.10 24.34
N GLY A 90 4.15 36.06 25.43
CA GLY A 90 5.07 34.94 25.71
C GLY A 90 4.35 33.60 25.89
N LYS A 91 3.29 33.57 26.71
CA LYS A 91 2.52 32.33 26.96
C LYS A 91 1.78 31.84 25.71
N VAL A 92 1.23 32.75 24.91
CA VAL A 92 0.56 32.37 23.66
C VAL A 92 1.57 31.87 22.63
N ALA A 93 2.77 32.45 22.57
CA ALA A 93 3.84 31.97 21.70
C ALA A 93 4.31 30.56 22.11
N GLU A 94 4.48 30.29 23.41
CA GLU A 94 4.82 28.97 23.94
C GLU A 94 3.72 27.94 23.63
N ALA A 95 2.46 28.27 23.89
CA ALA A 95 1.33 27.39 23.57
C ALA A 95 1.21 27.11 22.07
N ALA A 96 1.46 28.11 21.22
CA ALA A 96 1.47 27.95 19.77
C ALA A 96 2.63 27.07 19.30
N HIS A 97 3.82 27.21 19.91
CA HIS A 97 4.95 26.33 19.66
C HIS A 97 4.61 24.88 20.02
N ASP A 98 4.10 24.63 21.23
CA ASP A 98 3.72 23.28 21.68
C ASP A 98 2.62 22.66 20.80
N ALA A 99 1.64 23.47 20.38
CA ALA A 99 0.62 23.08 19.42
C ALA A 99 1.24 22.64 18.08
N ASN A 100 2.18 23.41 17.54
CA ASN A 100 2.88 23.09 16.30
C ASN A 100 3.71 21.81 16.43
N VAL A 101 4.40 21.61 17.56
CA VAL A 101 5.16 20.39 17.85
C VAL A 101 4.24 19.16 17.88
N LYS A 102 3.10 19.25 18.58
CA LYS A 102 2.10 18.16 18.67
C LYS A 102 1.55 17.81 17.28
N VAL A 103 1.10 18.82 16.53
CA VAL A 103 0.56 18.63 15.17
C VAL A 103 1.63 18.05 14.24
N GLY A 104 2.85 18.57 14.28
CA GLY A 104 3.94 18.08 13.44
C GLY A 104 4.35 16.63 13.72
N LYS A 105 4.26 16.18 14.98
CA LYS A 105 4.47 14.76 15.34
C LYS A 105 3.36 13.87 14.77
N GLU A 106 2.11 14.28 14.92
CA GLU A 106 0.96 13.53 14.40
C GLU A 106 0.95 13.49 12.86
N GLU A 107 1.38 14.57 12.20
CA GLU A 107 1.57 14.59 10.75
C GLU A 107 2.61 13.57 10.29
N ALA A 108 3.74 13.48 11.01
CA ALA A 108 4.75 12.47 10.76
C ALA A 108 4.22 11.04 11.00
N ASP A 109 3.43 10.82 12.05
CA ASP A 109 2.80 9.52 12.31
C ASP A 109 1.80 9.15 11.21
N ALA A 110 0.96 10.07 10.75
CA ALA A 110 0.09 9.87 9.61
C ALA A 110 0.87 9.52 8.32
N MET A 111 2.05 10.13 8.11
CA MET A 111 2.94 9.76 7.00
C MET A 111 3.51 8.34 7.15
N ARG A 112 3.95 7.94 8.35
CA ARG A 112 4.42 6.57 8.63
C ARG A 112 3.31 5.55 8.41
N VAL A 113 2.09 5.86 8.85
CA VAL A 113 0.90 5.03 8.61
C VAL A 113 0.66 4.87 7.11
N ARG A 114 0.61 5.95 6.34
CA ARG A 114 0.44 5.86 4.88
C ARG A 114 1.52 5.00 4.23
N ALA A 115 2.78 5.21 4.60
CA ALA A 115 3.92 4.42 4.10
C ALA A 115 3.72 2.92 4.38
N LYS A 116 3.32 2.56 5.60
CA LYS A 116 3.04 1.18 5.97
C LYS A 116 1.85 0.60 5.20
N THR A 117 0.76 1.35 5.03
CA THR A 117 -0.40 0.85 4.28
C THR A 117 -0.07 0.62 2.80
N ASP A 118 0.73 1.50 2.17
CA ASP A 118 1.19 1.32 0.80
C ASP A 118 2.08 0.07 0.68
N TYR A 119 2.94 -0.16 1.67
CA TYR A 119 3.76 -1.37 1.77
C TYR A 119 2.90 -2.63 1.90
N ASP A 120 1.92 -2.63 2.80
CA ASP A 120 1.04 -3.78 3.04
C ASP A 120 0.25 -4.14 1.77
N VAL A 121 -0.21 -3.13 1.00
CA VAL A 121 -0.86 -3.33 -0.31
C VAL A 121 0.13 -3.89 -1.35
N ALA A 122 1.35 -3.34 -1.45
CA ALA A 122 2.35 -3.82 -2.39
C ALA A 122 2.80 -5.26 -2.08
N LYS A 123 2.91 -5.60 -0.79
CA LYS A 123 3.19 -6.96 -0.33
C LYS A 123 2.06 -7.92 -0.67
N ALA A 124 0.80 -7.52 -0.42
CA ALA A 124 -0.37 -8.32 -0.79
C ALA A 124 -0.42 -8.59 -2.31
N ASP A 125 -0.07 -7.60 -3.13
CA ASP A 125 0.01 -7.71 -4.59
C ASP A 125 1.10 -8.70 -5.02
N ALA A 126 2.31 -8.57 -4.47
CA ALA A 126 3.42 -9.48 -4.73
C ALA A 126 3.06 -10.93 -4.35
N GLU A 127 2.46 -11.13 -3.18
CA GLU A 127 2.01 -12.45 -2.71
C GLU A 127 0.89 -13.02 -3.60
N ALA A 128 -0.02 -12.18 -4.07
CA ALA A 128 -1.10 -12.57 -4.98
C ALA A 128 -0.58 -13.01 -6.35
N VAL A 129 0.32 -12.21 -6.96
CA VAL A 129 0.98 -12.54 -8.23
C VAL A 129 1.79 -13.82 -8.10
N TYR A 130 2.56 -13.97 -7.02
CA TYR A 130 3.35 -15.17 -6.76
C TYR A 130 2.48 -16.41 -6.65
N LYS A 131 1.36 -16.34 -5.92
CA LYS A 131 0.43 -17.47 -5.78
C LYS A 131 -0.12 -17.91 -7.13
N VAL A 132 -0.62 -16.99 -7.95
CA VAL A 132 -1.13 -17.32 -9.30
C VAL A 132 -0.03 -17.89 -10.18
N ALA A 133 1.18 -17.30 -10.16
CA ALA A 133 2.32 -17.79 -10.93
C ALA A 133 2.70 -19.21 -10.51
N LYS A 134 2.68 -19.53 -9.21
CA LYS A 134 2.98 -20.86 -8.70
C LYS A 134 1.99 -21.91 -9.21
N GLU A 135 0.68 -21.66 -9.10
CA GLU A 135 -0.32 -22.60 -9.62
C GLU A 135 -0.18 -22.81 -11.13
N ARG A 136 0.18 -21.76 -11.89
CA ARG A 136 0.47 -21.88 -13.33
C ARG A 136 1.74 -22.70 -13.61
N CYS A 137 2.78 -22.55 -12.79
CA CYS A 137 4.00 -23.36 -12.89
C CYS A 137 3.73 -24.83 -12.51
N ASP A 138 2.86 -25.08 -11.54
CA ASP A 138 2.49 -26.45 -11.14
C ASP A 138 1.72 -27.20 -12.23
N ALA A 139 1.16 -26.48 -13.20
CA ALA A 139 0.53 -27.05 -14.38
C ALA A 139 1.51 -27.52 -15.48
N VAL A 140 2.82 -27.27 -15.34
CA VAL A 140 3.87 -27.77 -16.25
C VAL A 140 4.74 -28.85 -15.59
N ALA A 141 5.43 -29.67 -16.39
CA ALA A 141 6.16 -30.85 -15.89
C ALA A 141 7.69 -30.78 -16.07
N GLY A 142 8.42 -31.52 -15.24
CA GLY A 142 9.87 -31.68 -15.31
C GLY A 142 10.66 -30.38 -15.02
N ASP A 143 11.88 -30.29 -15.54
CA ASP A 143 12.80 -29.15 -15.32
C ASP A 143 12.19 -27.79 -15.67
N THR A 144 11.19 -27.77 -16.56
CA THR A 144 10.46 -26.54 -16.92
C THR A 144 9.64 -25.99 -15.75
N ARG A 145 9.13 -26.84 -14.87
CA ARG A 145 8.42 -26.47 -13.64
C ARG A 145 9.36 -25.80 -12.65
N ASP A 146 10.51 -26.40 -12.40
CA ASP A 146 11.47 -25.88 -11.42
C ASP A 146 12.01 -24.52 -11.87
N ALA A 147 12.33 -24.38 -13.16
CA ALA A 147 12.72 -23.08 -13.72
C ALA A 147 11.61 -22.03 -13.57
N CYS A 148 10.35 -22.40 -13.85
CA CYS A 148 9.20 -21.51 -13.69
C CYS A 148 9.01 -21.06 -12.23
N GLN A 149 9.05 -21.99 -11.28
CA GLN A 149 8.88 -21.70 -9.86
C GLN A 149 10.01 -20.79 -9.33
N ASN A 150 11.25 -21.03 -9.76
CA ASN A 150 12.39 -20.20 -9.41
C ASN A 150 12.22 -18.78 -9.94
N GLN A 151 11.79 -18.61 -11.20
CA GLN A 151 11.50 -17.29 -11.76
C GLN A 151 10.39 -16.56 -11.00
N ALA A 152 9.30 -17.26 -10.66
CA ALA A 152 8.20 -16.69 -9.87
C ALA A 152 8.68 -16.23 -8.48
N LYS A 153 9.53 -17.03 -7.84
CA LYS A 153 10.12 -16.68 -6.53
C LYS A 153 11.04 -15.47 -6.62
N THR A 154 11.93 -15.42 -7.60
CA THR A 154 12.81 -14.25 -7.81
C THR A 154 11.99 -12.98 -8.09
N ALA A 155 10.93 -13.07 -8.88
CA ALA A 155 10.05 -11.93 -9.13
C ALA A 155 9.37 -11.43 -7.84
N TYR A 156 8.91 -12.36 -6.99
CA TYR A 156 8.34 -12.04 -5.69
C TYR A 156 9.33 -11.35 -4.75
N GLU A 157 10.54 -11.90 -4.62
CA GLU A 157 11.61 -11.34 -3.77
C GLU A 157 12.00 -9.93 -4.23
N ASN A 158 12.12 -9.70 -5.54
CA ASN A 158 12.39 -8.38 -6.09
C ASN A 158 11.26 -7.38 -5.82
N ALA A 159 10.00 -7.81 -5.91
CA ALA A 159 8.85 -6.96 -5.62
C ALA A 159 8.80 -6.57 -4.13
N LEU A 160 9.08 -7.51 -3.22
CA LEU A 160 9.19 -7.23 -1.79
C LEU A 160 10.33 -6.27 -1.49
N ALA A 161 11.52 -6.50 -2.03
CA ALA A 161 12.68 -5.63 -1.82
C ALA A 161 12.38 -4.18 -2.27
N ALA A 162 11.71 -4.02 -3.42
CA ALA A 162 11.29 -2.70 -3.90
C ALA A 162 10.24 -2.04 -2.97
N ALA A 163 9.31 -2.83 -2.40
CA ALA A 163 8.34 -2.34 -1.43
C ALA A 163 9.01 -1.93 -0.11
N ASP A 164 9.96 -2.72 0.39
CA ASP A 164 10.73 -2.43 1.61
C ASP A 164 11.55 -1.14 1.46
N GLN A 165 12.22 -0.96 0.31
CA GLN A 165 12.98 0.26 0.03
C GLN A 165 12.08 1.51 0.06
N ARG A 166 10.88 1.42 -0.55
CA ARG A 166 9.90 2.53 -0.53
C ARG A 166 9.39 2.82 0.87
N LEU A 167 9.14 1.78 1.67
CA LEU A 167 8.73 1.93 3.06
C LEU A 167 9.80 2.65 3.87
N GLN A 168 11.07 2.24 3.75
CA GLN A 168 12.18 2.87 4.44
C GLN A 168 12.32 4.35 4.07
N GLN A 169 12.37 4.66 2.77
CA GLN A 169 12.46 6.03 2.30
C GLN A 169 11.36 6.92 2.89
N ARG A 170 10.10 6.46 2.82
CA ARG A 170 8.94 7.22 3.31
C ARG A 170 8.95 7.38 4.85
N ARG A 171 9.48 6.40 5.57
CA ARG A 171 9.66 6.50 7.03
C ARG A 171 10.76 7.48 7.40
N ASP A 172 11.87 7.49 6.66
CA ASP A 172 12.97 8.45 6.86
C ASP A 172 12.52 9.89 6.57
N GLU A 173 11.70 10.09 5.54
CA GLU A 173 11.05 11.37 5.24
C GLU A 173 10.14 11.83 6.40
N ALA A 174 9.32 10.93 6.95
CA ALA A 174 8.47 11.22 8.11
C ALA A 174 9.28 11.53 9.37
N ASP A 175 10.36 10.79 9.63
CA ASP A 175 11.26 11.03 10.76
C ASP A 175 11.99 12.37 10.64
N THR A 176 12.34 12.77 9.41
CA THR A 176 12.92 14.08 9.12
C THR A 176 11.93 15.20 9.43
N LEU A 177 10.66 15.04 9.02
CA LEU A 177 9.60 16.00 9.35
C LEU A 177 9.37 16.13 10.87
N ALA A 178 9.32 15.00 11.59
CA ALA A 178 9.13 15.00 13.03
C ALA A 178 10.26 15.75 13.77
N LYS A 179 11.51 15.60 13.31
CA LYS A 179 12.67 16.31 13.87
C LYS A 179 12.62 17.81 13.58
N ALA A 180 12.22 18.21 12.37
CA ALA A 180 12.12 19.61 12.00
C ALA A 180 11.05 20.37 12.82
N ASN A 181 9.99 19.68 13.25
CA ASN A 181 8.91 20.26 14.05
C ASN A 181 9.10 20.12 15.56
N GLY A 182 10.15 19.47 16.04
CA GLY A 182 10.37 19.20 17.48
C GLY A 182 11.69 19.70 18.03
N GLY A 183 12.47 20.46 17.24
CA GLY A 183 13.78 20.99 17.59
C GLY A 183 13.81 22.51 17.71
#